data_AF-A0A949ZY81-F1
#
_entry.id   AF-A0A949ZY81-F1
#
_cell.length_a   1.000
_cell.length_b   1.000
_cell.length_c   1.000
_cell.angle_alpha   90.00
_cell.angle_beta   90.00
_cell.angle_gamma   90.00
#
_symmetry.space_group_name_H-M   'P 1'
#
loop_
_entity.id
_entity.type
_entity.pdbx_description
1 polymer ?
#
loop_
_entity_poly.entity_id
_entity_poly.type
_entity_poly.pdbx_seq_one_letter_code
_entity_poly.pdbx_strand_id
1 'polypeptide(L)'
;MLKDANMIIFGRLGQGKSALIKTLVWRNLLFGRRAFVLDVKREYDALCEAVGVKPITLQPGGGVCLNPLTSRPEQHSQLELLRAVAQTAVGGTLTQEEAGALREALAVVCDRGGGEPTLPQVASVLFDPTAEVADRMRTTPEALTQDVRRTALALEDLCVGPLHGMFDGPTTAGLDLDARLVVIDLHAVRDTAAVGILMACASAWLSGVLERMAEDPTSGRLINVSDESWKIVQHAGLAEWFQQNFKLARRYGVMNVVALHKVSDLQAAGDAGSRASRIAEGLIAEASTRVVYQQDDGQVPATRQ
;
A
#
# COMPACT_ATOMS: atom_id res chain seq x y z
N MET A 1 -14.39 -21.92 -15.44
CA MET A 1 -14.22 -21.65 -14.00
C MET A 1 -13.34 -20.42 -13.85
N LEU A 2 -13.73 -19.44 -13.04
CA LEU A 2 -12.88 -18.28 -12.72
C LEU A 2 -11.66 -18.77 -11.94
N LYS A 3 -10.47 -18.25 -12.27
CA LYS A 3 -9.20 -18.69 -11.65
C LYS A 3 -8.90 -17.95 -10.35
N ASP A 4 -9.51 -16.78 -10.15
CA ASP A 4 -9.45 -15.93 -8.97
C ASP A 4 -10.75 -15.11 -8.84
N ALA A 5 -10.90 -14.40 -7.72
CA ALA A 5 -11.99 -13.48 -7.46
C ALA A 5 -11.66 -12.03 -7.85
N ASN A 6 -10.46 -11.75 -8.37
CA ASN A 6 -10.00 -10.39 -8.60
C ASN A 6 -10.82 -9.71 -9.72
N MET A 7 -11.10 -8.43 -9.53
CA MET A 7 -11.91 -7.62 -10.41
C MET A 7 -11.20 -6.31 -10.74
N ILE A 8 -11.17 -5.96 -12.03
CA ILE A 8 -10.76 -4.63 -12.48
C ILE A 8 -11.93 -3.96 -13.18
N ILE A 9 -12.13 -2.67 -12.87
CA ILE A 9 -13.21 -1.84 -13.38
C ILE A 9 -12.62 -0.66 -14.14
N PHE A 10 -12.96 -0.54 -15.42
CA PHE A 10 -12.58 0.58 -16.28
C PHE A 10 -13.80 1.46 -16.58
N GLY A 11 -13.61 2.76 -16.71
CA GLY A 11 -14.70 3.69 -17.06
C GLY A 11 -14.28 5.13 -16.91
N ARG A 12 -14.75 6.04 -17.77
CA ARG A 12 -14.54 7.47 -17.55
C ARG A 12 -15.10 7.95 -16.20
N LEU A 13 -14.66 9.12 -15.76
CA LEU A 13 -15.25 9.81 -14.62
C LEU A 13 -16.76 10.00 -14.84
N GLY A 14 -17.56 9.80 -13.78
CA GLY A 14 -19.01 9.98 -13.83
C GLY A 14 -19.83 8.81 -14.38
N GLN A 15 -19.20 7.70 -14.78
CA GLN A 15 -19.91 6.56 -15.41
C GLN A 15 -20.49 5.53 -14.42
N GLY A 16 -20.49 5.82 -13.12
CA GLY A 16 -21.11 4.94 -12.12
C GLY A 16 -20.23 3.81 -11.58
N LYS A 17 -18.90 3.83 -11.83
CA LYS A 17 -17.94 2.85 -11.24
C LYS A 17 -18.11 2.72 -9.72
N SER A 18 -18.12 3.86 -9.02
CA SER A 18 -18.26 3.91 -7.56
C SER A 18 -19.59 3.36 -7.08
N ALA A 19 -20.67 3.51 -7.85
CA ALA A 19 -21.97 2.96 -7.51
C ALA A 19 -21.95 1.42 -7.55
N LEU A 20 -21.32 0.82 -8.57
CA LEU A 20 -21.12 -0.62 -8.64
C LEU A 20 -20.29 -1.13 -7.46
N ILE A 21 -19.15 -0.49 -7.19
CA ILE A 21 -18.23 -0.90 -6.12
C ILE A 21 -18.92 -0.84 -4.76
N LYS A 22 -19.58 0.27 -4.43
CA LYS A 22 -20.31 0.40 -3.15
C LYS A 22 -21.44 -0.61 -3.04
N THR A 23 -22.17 -0.88 -4.13
CA THR A 23 -23.21 -1.92 -4.15
C THR A 23 -22.63 -3.31 -3.93
N LEU A 24 -21.48 -3.61 -4.55
CA LEU A 24 -20.77 -4.88 -4.38
C LEU A 24 -20.30 -5.04 -2.93
N VAL A 25 -19.67 -4.02 -2.36
CA VAL A 25 -19.26 -4.00 -0.95
C VAL A 25 -20.45 -4.26 -0.05
N TRP A 26 -21.51 -3.45 -0.16
CA TRP A 26 -22.71 -3.58 0.66
C TRP A 26 -23.31 -4.99 0.62
N ARG A 27 -23.48 -5.56 -0.56
CA ARG A 27 -24.00 -6.93 -0.72
C ARG A 27 -23.13 -7.96 -0.02
N ASN A 28 -21.81 -7.84 -0.11
CA ASN A 28 -20.91 -8.79 0.52
C ASN A 28 -20.89 -8.65 2.05
N LEU A 29 -21.02 -7.43 2.58
CA LEU A 29 -21.21 -7.21 4.01
C LEU A 29 -22.47 -7.96 4.53
N LEU A 30 -23.57 -7.96 3.75
CA LEU A 30 -24.78 -8.74 4.09
C LEU A 30 -24.55 -10.25 4.12
N PHE A 31 -23.58 -10.77 3.36
CA PHE A 31 -23.16 -12.17 3.39
C PHE A 31 -22.09 -12.48 4.45
N GLY A 32 -21.88 -11.57 5.42
CA GLY A 32 -20.93 -11.76 6.52
C GLY A 32 -19.47 -11.62 6.11
N ARG A 33 -19.19 -11.07 4.93
CA ARG A 33 -17.82 -10.78 4.49
C ARG A 33 -17.38 -9.44 5.02
N ARG A 34 -16.07 -9.24 5.12
CA ARG A 34 -15.46 -7.98 5.52
C ARG A 34 -15.10 -7.17 4.27
N ALA A 35 -14.94 -5.86 4.42
CA ALA A 35 -14.46 -4.98 3.37
C ALA A 35 -13.40 -4.01 3.91
N PHE A 36 -12.37 -3.78 3.10
CA PHE A 36 -11.38 -2.75 3.28
C PHE A 36 -11.38 -1.84 2.05
N VAL A 37 -11.34 -0.53 2.26
CA VAL A 37 -11.41 0.45 1.18
C VAL A 37 -10.31 1.50 1.37
N LEU A 38 -9.50 1.71 0.33
CA LEU A 38 -8.69 2.91 0.19
C LEU A 38 -9.50 3.95 -0.59
N ASP A 39 -9.88 5.04 0.10
CA ASP A 39 -10.75 6.07 -0.44
C ASP A 39 -9.99 7.40 -0.62
N VAL A 40 -9.55 7.68 -1.85
CA VAL A 40 -8.90 8.95 -2.18
C VAL A 40 -9.88 10.05 -2.57
N LYS A 41 -11.16 9.72 -2.80
CA LYS A 41 -12.19 10.65 -3.28
C LYS A 41 -13.16 11.09 -2.20
N ARG A 42 -13.19 10.38 -1.07
CA ARG A 42 -14.14 10.55 0.03
C ARG A 42 -15.58 10.27 -0.41
N GLU A 43 -15.79 9.10 -1.01
CA GLU A 43 -17.10 8.68 -1.57
C GLU A 43 -17.84 7.62 -0.75
N TYR A 44 -17.23 7.15 0.35
CA TYR A 44 -17.73 6.02 1.15
C TYR A 44 -18.40 6.42 2.48
N ASP A 45 -18.50 7.72 2.79
CA ASP A 45 -19.09 8.24 4.04
C ASP A 45 -20.51 7.68 4.30
N ALA A 46 -21.39 7.73 3.29
CA ALA A 46 -22.77 7.21 3.42
C ALA A 46 -22.82 5.68 3.64
N LEU A 47 -21.84 4.94 3.11
CA LEU A 47 -21.75 3.50 3.33
C LEU A 47 -21.24 3.21 4.76
N CYS A 48 -20.29 4.01 5.26
CA CYS A 48 -19.80 3.91 6.62
C CYS A 48 -20.93 4.17 7.63
N GLU A 49 -21.72 5.23 7.41
CA GLU A 49 -22.89 5.55 8.22
C GLU A 49 -23.91 4.40 8.24
N ALA A 50 -24.23 3.83 7.07
CA ALA A 50 -25.16 2.71 6.97
C ALA A 50 -24.67 1.43 7.69
N VAL A 51 -23.36 1.23 7.79
CA VAL A 51 -22.74 0.10 8.50
C VAL A 51 -22.52 0.40 9.99
N GLY A 52 -22.59 1.67 10.40
CA GLY A 52 -22.32 2.11 11.78
C GLY A 52 -20.83 2.20 12.11
N VAL A 53 -19.97 2.42 11.11
CA VAL A 53 -18.51 2.58 11.27
C VAL A 53 -18.08 3.99 10.92
N LYS A 54 -16.86 4.38 11.32
CA LYS A 54 -16.25 5.67 10.95
C LYS A 54 -15.04 5.44 10.03
N PRO A 55 -14.86 6.24 8.97
CA PRO A 55 -13.61 6.24 8.22
C PRO A 55 -12.41 6.58 9.11
N ILE A 56 -11.27 5.95 8.83
CA ILE A 56 -9.97 6.28 9.39
C ILE A 56 -9.36 7.35 8.48
N THR A 57 -9.53 8.61 8.85
CA THR A 57 -9.02 9.74 8.07
C THR A 57 -7.56 9.98 8.38
N LEU A 58 -6.71 9.81 7.37
CA LEU A 58 -5.30 10.21 7.44
C LEU A 58 -5.14 11.59 6.82
N GLN A 59 -4.52 12.50 7.57
CA GLN A 59 -4.19 13.83 7.10
C GLN A 59 -2.84 14.29 7.69
N PRO A 60 -2.05 15.09 6.97
CA PRO A 60 -0.80 15.64 7.50
C PRO A 60 -1.06 16.43 8.78
N GLY A 61 -0.29 16.15 9.84
CA GLY A 61 -0.44 16.76 11.16
C GLY A 61 -1.73 16.37 11.89
N GLY A 62 -2.44 15.36 11.38
CA GLY A 62 -3.65 14.82 12.01
C GLY A 62 -3.35 14.04 13.29
N GLY A 63 -4.42 13.66 14.00
CA GLY A 63 -4.32 12.84 15.21
C GLY A 63 -4.29 11.33 14.97
N VAL A 64 -4.31 10.89 13.71
CA VAL A 64 -4.36 9.47 13.33
C VAL A 64 -3.10 9.12 12.56
N CYS A 65 -2.37 8.13 13.08
CA CYS A 65 -1.19 7.53 12.48
C CYS A 65 -1.45 6.05 12.23
N LEU A 66 -1.08 5.55 11.05
CA LEU A 66 -1.04 4.13 10.74
C LEU A 66 0.42 3.76 10.52
N ASN A 67 1.00 2.87 11.31
CA ASN A 67 2.41 2.51 11.14
C ASN A 67 2.56 1.43 10.06
N PRO A 68 3.30 1.67 8.95
CA PRO A 68 3.47 0.69 7.89
C PRO A 68 4.32 -0.50 8.32
N LEU A 69 5.16 -0.30 9.34
CA LEU A 69 6.02 -1.31 9.93
C LEU A 69 5.39 -1.96 11.18
N THR A 70 4.09 -1.74 11.44
CA THR A 70 3.33 -2.47 12.48
C THR A 70 3.68 -3.95 12.48
N SER A 71 3.89 -4.53 13.66
CA SER A 71 4.39 -5.90 13.83
C SER A 71 3.61 -6.91 13.00
N ARG A 72 4.35 -7.60 12.13
CA ARG A 72 3.89 -8.72 11.31
C ARG A 72 4.45 -10.04 11.85
N PRO A 73 3.80 -11.17 11.56
CA PRO A 73 4.36 -12.49 11.85
C PRO A 73 5.73 -12.69 11.19
N GLU A 74 5.93 -12.12 9.98
CA GLU A 74 7.16 -12.24 9.21
C GLU A 74 7.87 -10.89 9.03
N GLN A 75 9.07 -10.75 9.61
CA GLN A 75 9.94 -9.58 9.45
C GLN A 75 10.34 -9.32 7.99
N HIS A 76 10.33 -10.38 7.15
CA HIS A 76 10.59 -10.27 5.72
C HIS A 76 9.60 -9.34 5.00
N SER A 77 8.30 -9.47 5.29
CA SER A 77 7.26 -8.63 4.69
C SER A 77 7.39 -7.15 5.09
N GLN A 78 7.83 -6.87 6.33
CA GLN A 78 8.14 -5.51 6.78
C GLN A 78 9.34 -4.92 6.03
N LEU A 79 10.38 -5.72 5.84
CA LEU A 79 11.58 -5.29 5.12
C LEU A 79 11.31 -4.99 3.64
N GLU A 80 10.52 -5.84 2.96
CA GLU A 80 10.18 -5.61 1.55
C GLU A 80 9.36 -4.34 1.36
N LEU A 81 8.40 -4.06 2.26
CA LEU A 81 7.70 -2.78 2.27
C LEU A 81 8.66 -1.61 2.54
N LEU A 82 9.51 -1.72 3.57
CA LEU A 82 10.46 -0.68 3.94
C LEU A 82 11.37 -0.32 2.76
N ARG A 83 11.86 -1.33 2.04
CA ARG A 83 12.65 -1.14 0.81
C ARG A 83 11.84 -0.48 -0.29
N ALA A 84 10.60 -0.91 -0.52
CA ALA A 84 9.74 -0.33 -1.54
C ALA A 84 9.42 1.16 -1.25
N VAL A 85 9.16 1.50 0.03
CA VAL A 85 8.96 2.87 0.50
C VAL A 85 10.24 3.70 0.33
N ALA A 86 11.38 3.19 0.82
CA ALA A 86 12.67 3.87 0.70
C ALA A 86 13.06 4.11 -0.77
N GLN A 87 12.93 3.11 -1.63
CA GLN A 87 13.20 3.21 -3.06
C GLN A 87 12.33 4.29 -3.72
N THR A 88 11.06 4.38 -3.31
CA THR A 88 10.12 5.37 -3.83
C THR A 88 10.44 6.77 -3.33
N ALA A 89 10.76 6.91 -2.04
CA ALA A 89 11.14 8.18 -1.42
C ALA A 89 12.43 8.74 -2.02
N VAL A 90 13.41 7.88 -2.29
CA VAL A 90 14.67 8.24 -2.96
C VAL A 90 14.45 8.62 -4.44
N GLY A 91 13.37 8.15 -5.06
CA GLY A 91 13.07 8.40 -6.47
C GLY A 91 13.96 7.60 -7.44
N GLY A 92 14.51 6.47 -7.01
CA GLY A 92 15.45 5.67 -7.80
C GLY A 92 15.75 4.31 -7.20
N THR A 93 16.70 3.56 -7.75
CA THR A 93 17.11 2.25 -7.21
C THR A 93 17.97 2.41 -5.95
N LEU A 94 17.72 1.56 -4.96
CA LEU A 94 18.59 1.41 -3.81
C LEU A 94 19.89 0.70 -4.20
N THR A 95 21.02 1.13 -3.65
CA THR A 95 22.28 0.37 -3.73
C THR A 95 22.25 -0.86 -2.84
N GLN A 96 23.24 -1.74 -2.95
CA GLN A 96 23.34 -2.92 -2.08
C GLN A 96 23.60 -2.51 -0.62
N GLU A 97 24.38 -1.46 -0.43
CA GLU A 97 24.69 -0.86 0.86
C GLU A 97 23.42 -0.29 1.50
N GLU A 98 22.63 0.49 0.77
CA GLU A 98 21.36 1.03 1.25
C GLU A 98 20.35 -0.09 1.58
N ALA A 99 20.17 -1.06 0.69
CA ALA A 99 19.25 -2.17 0.90
C ALA A 99 19.68 -3.12 2.04
N GLY A 100 20.99 -3.26 2.25
CA GLY A 100 21.58 -4.00 3.38
C GLY A 100 21.42 -3.25 4.69
N ALA A 101 21.70 -1.94 4.69
CA ALA A 101 21.54 -1.09 5.86
C ALA A 101 20.09 -0.98 6.34
N LEU A 102 19.10 -0.91 5.44
CA LEU A 102 17.68 -0.95 5.82
C LEU A 102 17.31 -2.25 6.56
N ARG A 103 17.89 -3.39 6.15
CA ARG A 103 17.71 -4.69 6.82
C ARG A 103 18.30 -4.67 8.23
N GLU A 104 19.52 -4.19 8.37
CA GLU A 104 20.21 -4.11 9.66
C GLU A 104 19.56 -3.08 10.59
N ALA A 105 19.14 -1.93 10.06
CA ALA A 105 18.43 -0.90 10.82
C ALA A 105 17.09 -1.41 11.34
N LEU A 106 16.29 -2.08 10.50
CA LEU A 106 15.04 -2.69 10.93
C LEU A 106 15.26 -3.74 12.03
N ALA A 107 16.29 -4.59 11.88
CA ALA A 107 16.63 -5.59 12.89
C ALA A 107 16.99 -4.93 14.24
N VAL A 108 17.85 -3.92 14.23
CA VAL A 108 18.23 -3.18 15.45
C VAL A 108 17.01 -2.53 16.11
N VAL A 109 16.11 -1.91 15.34
CA VAL A 109 14.90 -1.30 15.91
C VAL A 109 14.00 -2.35 16.54
N CYS A 110 13.82 -3.51 15.90
CA CYS A 110 13.06 -4.61 16.47
C CYS A 110 13.72 -5.18 17.76
N ASP A 111 15.03 -5.36 17.76
CA ASP A 111 15.79 -5.97 18.86
C ASP A 111 15.87 -5.07 20.11
N ARG A 112 15.89 -3.74 19.92
CA ARG A 112 15.84 -2.77 21.03
C ARG A 112 14.57 -2.91 21.89
N GLY A 113 13.51 -3.52 21.36
CA GLY A 113 12.22 -3.63 22.01
C GLY A 113 11.52 -2.27 22.16
N GLY A 114 10.34 -2.26 22.78
CA GLY A 114 9.61 -1.02 23.07
C GLY A 114 8.39 -0.74 22.19
N GLY A 115 7.98 -1.69 21.33
CA GLY A 115 6.74 -1.61 20.56
C GLY A 115 6.95 -1.87 19.08
N GLU A 116 6.06 -1.32 18.25
CA GLU A 116 6.15 -1.42 16.80
C GLU A 116 7.34 -0.57 16.28
N PRO A 117 8.18 -1.10 15.37
CA PRO A 117 9.24 -0.31 14.74
C PRO A 117 8.62 0.82 13.91
N THR A 118 9.24 2.00 13.86
CA THR A 118 8.73 3.15 13.07
C THR A 118 9.75 3.64 12.03
N LEU A 119 9.27 4.35 11.01
CA LEU A 119 10.15 4.92 9.98
C LEU A 119 11.19 5.89 10.57
N PRO A 120 10.86 6.80 11.52
CA PRO A 120 11.87 7.64 12.16
C PRO A 120 12.93 6.87 12.94
N GLN A 121 12.59 5.76 13.59
CA GLN A 121 13.57 4.93 14.29
C GLN A 121 14.56 4.30 13.30
N VAL A 122 14.05 3.80 12.16
CA VAL A 122 14.91 3.28 11.09
C VAL A 122 15.81 4.38 10.53
N ALA A 123 15.25 5.55 10.21
CA ALA A 123 16.02 6.69 9.70
C ALA A 123 17.11 7.13 10.70
N SER A 124 16.80 7.17 12.00
CA SER A 124 17.76 7.47 13.05
C SER A 124 18.94 6.51 13.08
N VAL A 125 18.71 5.19 12.93
CA VAL A 125 19.78 4.20 12.85
C VAL A 125 20.61 4.36 11.57
N LEU A 126 20.02 4.81 10.46
CA LEU A 126 20.77 5.09 9.23
C LEU A 126 21.63 6.37 9.33
N PHE A 127 21.16 7.39 10.06
CA PHE A 127 21.95 8.60 10.30
C PHE A 127 23.12 8.40 11.26
N ASP A 128 22.96 7.50 12.22
CA ASP A 128 23.97 7.18 13.23
C ASP A 128 24.07 5.65 13.41
N PRO A 129 24.68 4.94 12.44
CA PRO A 129 24.80 3.49 12.50
C PRO A 129 25.76 3.08 13.61
N THR A 130 25.29 2.22 14.51
CA THR A 130 26.13 1.63 15.57
C THR A 130 27.30 0.84 14.97
N ALA A 131 28.39 0.71 15.72
CA ALA A 131 29.54 -0.12 15.34
C ALA A 131 29.14 -1.55 14.96
N GLU A 132 28.17 -2.14 15.67
CA GLU A 132 27.65 -3.48 15.41
C GLU A 132 27.00 -3.61 14.01
N VAL A 133 26.23 -2.60 13.59
CA VAL A 133 25.62 -2.55 12.26
C VAL A 133 26.70 -2.39 11.18
N ALA A 134 27.69 -1.53 11.42
CA ALA A 134 28.80 -1.32 10.49
C ALA A 134 29.64 -2.60 10.32
N ASP A 135 29.93 -3.31 11.43
CA ASP A 135 30.65 -4.58 11.42
C ASP A 135 29.89 -5.67 10.63
N ARG A 136 28.58 -5.79 10.82
CA ARG A 136 27.72 -6.71 10.02
C ARG A 136 27.74 -6.36 8.53
N MET A 137 27.84 -5.08 8.21
CA MET A 137 27.99 -4.57 6.84
C MET A 137 29.45 -4.60 6.34
N ARG A 138 30.39 -5.09 7.15
CA ARG A 138 31.84 -5.19 6.86
C ARG A 138 32.46 -3.84 6.46
N THR A 139 32.08 -2.78 7.16
CA THR A 139 32.55 -1.42 6.92
C THR A 139 32.73 -0.66 8.24
N THR A 140 33.08 0.62 8.20
CA THR A 140 33.15 1.52 9.35
C THR A 140 31.86 2.34 9.50
N PRO A 141 31.46 2.77 10.71
CA PRO A 141 30.29 3.64 10.90
C PRO A 141 30.31 4.89 10.02
N GLU A 142 31.47 5.53 9.85
CA GLU A 142 31.62 6.75 9.07
C GLU A 142 31.34 6.50 7.58
N ALA A 143 31.94 5.46 7.01
CA ALA A 143 31.70 5.05 5.62
C ALA A 143 30.23 4.66 5.40
N LEU A 144 29.66 3.83 6.30
CA LEU A 144 28.26 3.43 6.19
C LEU A 144 27.31 4.63 6.22
N THR A 145 27.56 5.59 7.11
CA THR A 145 26.77 6.82 7.22
C THR A 145 26.76 7.59 5.90
N GLN A 146 27.91 7.66 5.21
CA GLN A 146 28.01 8.31 3.90
C GLN A 146 27.22 7.53 2.83
N ASP A 147 27.38 6.20 2.80
CA ASP A 147 26.73 5.32 1.81
C ASP A 147 25.19 5.37 1.91
N VAL A 148 24.65 5.51 3.12
CA VAL A 148 23.20 5.44 3.37
C VAL A 148 22.53 6.80 3.56
N ARG A 149 23.30 7.90 3.56
CA ARG A 149 22.80 9.26 3.85
C ARG A 149 21.60 9.63 2.97
N ARG A 150 21.64 9.27 1.70
CA ARG A 150 20.55 9.52 0.74
C ARG A 150 19.25 8.87 1.18
N THR A 151 19.31 7.59 1.57
CA THR A 151 18.15 6.83 2.05
C THR A 151 17.65 7.35 3.39
N ALA A 152 18.55 7.71 4.31
CA ALA A 152 18.19 8.29 5.61
C ALA A 152 17.41 9.61 5.45
N LEU A 153 17.92 10.53 4.61
CA LEU A 153 17.25 11.80 4.28
C LEU A 153 15.89 11.59 3.62
N ALA A 154 15.77 10.63 2.70
CA ALA A 154 14.51 10.34 2.03
C ALA A 154 13.44 9.80 2.98
N LEU A 155 13.81 8.93 3.93
CA LEU A 155 12.89 8.46 4.97
C LEU A 155 12.52 9.56 5.95
N GLU A 156 13.48 10.42 6.33
CA GLU A 156 13.23 11.59 7.19
C GLU A 156 12.25 12.57 6.54
N ASP A 157 12.44 12.92 5.26
CA ASP A 157 11.57 13.85 4.52
C ASP A 157 10.11 13.39 4.47
N LEU A 158 9.86 12.08 4.37
CA LEU A 158 8.51 11.53 4.50
C LEU A 158 7.90 11.83 5.87
N CYS A 159 8.70 11.73 6.93
CA CYS A 159 8.24 11.86 8.32
C CYS A 159 8.09 13.32 8.76
N VAL A 160 8.95 14.23 8.30
CA VAL A 160 8.90 15.64 8.71
C VAL A 160 8.22 16.55 7.68
N GLY A 161 8.04 16.07 6.46
CA GLY A 161 7.53 16.84 5.33
C GLY A 161 6.03 16.61 5.07
N PRO A 162 5.64 16.30 3.82
CA PRO A 162 4.24 16.33 3.40
C PRO A 162 3.35 15.27 4.05
N LEU A 163 3.93 14.21 4.63
CA LEU A 163 3.20 13.12 5.29
C LEU A 163 3.35 13.09 6.81
N HIS A 164 3.85 14.17 7.42
CA HIS A 164 4.06 14.23 8.87
C HIS A 164 2.80 13.86 9.65
N GLY A 165 2.96 13.11 10.74
CA GLY A 165 1.88 12.62 11.60
C GLY A 165 1.09 11.41 11.06
N MET A 166 1.33 10.96 9.82
CA MET A 166 0.50 9.91 9.19
C MET A 166 1.07 8.49 9.35
N PHE A 167 2.41 8.33 9.35
CA PHE A 167 3.12 7.04 9.41
C PHE A 167 4.43 7.09 10.22
N ASP A 168 4.72 8.23 10.83
CA ASP A 168 5.95 8.54 11.54
C ASP A 168 5.88 8.15 13.04
N GLY A 169 4.78 7.55 13.48
CA GLY A 169 4.61 7.05 14.83
C GLY A 169 4.01 5.64 14.87
N PRO A 170 3.79 5.09 16.07
CA PRO A 170 3.01 3.86 16.25
C PRO A 170 1.59 4.00 15.69
N THR A 171 0.96 2.88 15.35
CA THR A 171 -0.46 2.90 14.97
C THR A 171 -1.31 3.46 16.12
N THR A 172 -2.18 4.43 15.83
CA THR A 172 -3.03 5.07 16.84
C THR A 172 -3.90 4.03 17.56
N ALA A 173 -3.87 4.05 18.90
CA ALA A 173 -4.66 3.14 19.71
C ALA A 173 -6.17 3.40 19.57
N GLY A 174 -6.98 2.33 19.64
CA GLY A 174 -8.43 2.43 19.62
C GLY A 174 -9.06 2.53 18.22
N LEU A 175 -8.26 2.42 17.15
CA LEU A 175 -8.80 2.19 15.81
C LEU A 175 -9.49 0.82 15.78
N ASP A 176 -10.76 0.78 15.36
CA ASP A 176 -11.50 -0.48 15.17
C ASP A 176 -11.14 -1.10 13.82
N LEU A 177 -10.07 -1.89 13.86
CA LEU A 177 -9.48 -2.53 12.70
C LEU A 177 -10.12 -3.90 12.40
N ASP A 178 -10.92 -4.41 13.34
CA ASP A 178 -11.68 -5.65 13.22
C ASP A 178 -13.10 -5.43 12.69
N ALA A 179 -13.47 -4.18 12.47
CA ALA A 179 -14.73 -3.78 11.86
C ALA A 179 -15.03 -4.55 10.56
N ARG A 180 -16.33 -4.74 10.30
CA ARG A 180 -16.82 -5.39 9.07
C ARG A 180 -16.52 -4.54 7.83
N LEU A 181 -16.44 -3.23 7.99
CA LEU A 181 -16.01 -2.28 6.97
C LEU A 181 -14.95 -1.36 7.57
N VAL A 182 -13.77 -1.35 6.97
CA VAL A 182 -12.69 -0.40 7.27
C VAL A 182 -12.49 0.46 6.03
N VAL A 183 -12.58 1.78 6.19
CA VAL A 183 -12.31 2.74 5.12
C VAL A 183 -11.16 3.63 5.56
N ILE A 184 -10.08 3.66 4.79
CA ILE A 184 -8.98 4.61 4.96
C ILE A 184 -9.24 5.78 4.03
N ASP A 185 -9.56 6.94 4.61
CA ASP A 185 -9.74 8.19 3.87
C ASP A 185 -8.37 8.86 3.66
N LEU A 186 -7.99 8.96 2.39
CA LEU A 186 -6.74 9.52 1.89
C LEU A 186 -6.97 10.83 1.10
N HIS A 187 -8.16 11.43 1.21
CA HIS A 187 -8.54 12.59 0.42
C HIS A 187 -7.61 13.79 0.61
N ALA A 188 -7.13 14.01 1.84
CA ALA A 188 -6.27 15.14 2.21
C ALA A 188 -4.95 15.18 1.43
N VAL A 189 -4.51 14.04 0.92
CA VAL A 189 -3.21 13.84 0.26
C VAL A 189 -3.35 13.35 -1.17
N ARG A 190 -4.58 13.32 -1.70
CA ARG A 190 -4.90 12.69 -2.99
C ARG A 190 -4.07 13.26 -4.17
N ASP A 191 -3.70 14.53 -4.11
CA ASP A 191 -3.00 15.26 -5.17
C ASP A 191 -1.49 15.40 -4.88
N THR A 192 -0.99 14.74 -3.83
CA THR A 192 0.44 14.74 -3.47
C THR A 192 1.18 13.60 -4.17
N ALA A 193 2.48 13.79 -4.44
CA ALA A 193 3.33 12.73 -5.00
C ALA A 193 3.48 11.52 -4.06
N ALA A 194 3.18 11.69 -2.76
CA ALA A 194 3.36 10.68 -1.75
C ALA A 194 2.12 9.79 -1.53
N VAL A 195 1.00 10.07 -2.23
CA VAL A 195 -0.23 9.26 -2.14
C VAL A 195 -0.02 7.79 -2.50
N GLY A 196 0.88 7.48 -3.45
CA GLY A 196 1.25 6.11 -3.77
C GLY A 196 1.88 5.40 -2.56
N ILE A 197 2.76 6.08 -1.84
CA ILE A 197 3.38 5.58 -0.61
C ILE A 197 2.31 5.33 0.46
N LEU A 198 1.39 6.28 0.67
CA LEU A 198 0.27 6.13 1.61
C LEU A 198 -0.58 4.89 1.32
N MET A 199 -0.97 4.73 0.06
CA MET A 199 -1.78 3.59 -0.37
C MET A 199 -1.03 2.28 -0.21
N ALA A 200 0.28 2.25 -0.49
CA ALA A 200 1.11 1.09 -0.25
C ALA A 200 1.21 0.77 1.24
N CYS A 201 1.51 1.75 2.10
CA CYS A 201 1.56 1.61 3.55
C CYS A 201 0.24 1.07 4.12
N ALA A 202 -0.90 1.63 3.71
CA ALA A 202 -2.23 1.17 4.13
C ALA A 202 -2.57 -0.23 3.60
N SER A 203 -2.15 -0.55 2.37
CA SER A 203 -2.26 -1.92 1.82
C SER A 203 -1.39 -2.90 2.60
N ALA A 204 -0.21 -2.46 3.03
CA ALA A 204 0.74 -3.28 3.77
C ALA A 204 0.19 -3.62 5.14
N TRP A 205 -0.40 -2.63 5.80
CA TRP A 205 -1.18 -2.82 7.01
C TRP A 205 -2.30 -3.86 6.80
N LEU A 206 -3.07 -3.76 5.70
CA LEU A 206 -4.09 -4.75 5.37
C LEU A 206 -3.51 -6.16 5.21
N SER A 207 -2.37 -6.31 4.56
CA SER A 207 -1.71 -7.62 4.41
C SER A 207 -1.42 -8.27 5.76
N GLY A 208 -1.01 -7.50 6.76
CA GLY A 208 -0.83 -8.00 8.13
C GLY A 208 -2.13 -8.47 8.78
N VAL A 209 -3.25 -7.78 8.53
CA VAL A 209 -4.59 -8.23 8.96
C VAL A 209 -4.97 -9.53 8.26
N LEU A 210 -4.74 -9.62 6.95
CA LEU A 210 -5.04 -10.79 6.14
C LEU A 210 -4.25 -12.03 6.55
N GLU A 211 -2.97 -11.85 6.91
CA GLU A 211 -2.13 -12.93 7.44
C GLU A 211 -2.74 -13.51 8.73
N ARG A 212 -3.16 -12.65 9.67
CA ARG A 212 -3.85 -13.09 10.90
C ARG A 212 -5.18 -13.77 10.61
N MET A 213 -5.96 -13.23 9.66
CA MET A 213 -7.21 -13.84 9.23
C MET A 213 -6.99 -15.22 8.58
N ALA A 214 -5.84 -15.45 7.94
CA ALA A 214 -5.53 -16.73 7.32
C ALA A 214 -5.25 -17.85 8.32
N GLU A 215 -4.79 -17.48 9.53
CA GLU A 215 -4.53 -18.43 10.62
C GLU A 215 -5.83 -18.95 11.25
N ASP A 216 -6.93 -18.19 11.14
CA ASP A 216 -8.25 -18.56 11.65
C ASP A 216 -9.21 -18.91 10.49
N PRO A 217 -9.57 -20.19 10.30
CA PRO A 217 -10.51 -20.64 9.27
C PRO A 217 -11.90 -20.01 9.36
N THR A 218 -12.26 -19.40 10.50
CA THR A 218 -13.55 -18.75 10.72
C THR A 218 -13.55 -17.26 10.35
N SER A 219 -12.39 -16.67 10.08
CA SER A 219 -12.19 -15.23 9.82
C SER A 219 -12.87 -14.68 8.55
N GLY A 220 -13.67 -15.49 7.84
CA GLY A 220 -14.49 -15.03 6.73
C GLY A 220 -13.67 -14.65 5.50
N ARG A 221 -14.30 -13.93 4.56
CA ARG A 221 -13.65 -13.47 3.31
C ARG A 221 -13.63 -11.95 3.29
N LEU A 222 -12.63 -11.37 2.63
CA LEU A 222 -12.45 -9.93 2.52
C LEU A 222 -12.64 -9.44 1.08
N ILE A 223 -13.27 -8.29 0.91
CA ILE A 223 -13.14 -7.47 -0.29
C ILE A 223 -12.17 -6.34 -0.03
N ASN A 224 -11.09 -6.30 -0.78
CA ASN A 224 -10.14 -5.20 -0.78
C ASN A 224 -10.42 -4.29 -1.97
N VAL A 225 -10.90 -3.08 -1.70
CA VAL A 225 -11.19 -2.07 -2.71
C VAL A 225 -10.09 -1.03 -2.70
N SER A 226 -9.49 -0.80 -3.86
CA SER A 226 -8.45 0.20 -4.02
C SER A 226 -8.82 1.11 -5.20
N ASP A 227 -9.52 2.22 -4.88
CA ASP A 227 -9.85 3.25 -5.87
C ASP A 227 -8.58 4.04 -6.25
N GLU A 228 -8.42 4.39 -7.53
CA GLU A 228 -7.24 5.09 -8.04
C GLU A 228 -5.89 4.38 -7.75
N SER A 229 -5.87 3.04 -7.66
CA SER A 229 -4.65 2.25 -7.38
C SER A 229 -3.52 2.47 -8.38
N TRP A 230 -3.80 3.02 -9.56
CA TRP A 230 -2.77 3.37 -10.54
C TRP A 230 -1.72 4.33 -9.95
N LYS A 231 -2.07 5.13 -8.93
CA LYS A 231 -1.12 5.97 -8.19
C LYS A 231 -0.04 5.19 -7.46
N ILE A 232 -0.31 3.93 -7.05
CA ILE A 232 0.71 3.01 -6.55
C ILE A 232 1.63 2.55 -7.69
N VAL A 233 1.03 2.23 -8.84
CA VAL A 233 1.71 1.61 -9.99
C VAL A 233 2.70 2.57 -10.67
N GLN A 234 2.52 3.89 -10.50
CA GLN A 234 3.48 4.92 -10.96
C GLN A 234 4.86 4.82 -10.28
N HIS A 235 4.95 4.15 -9.13
CA HIS A 235 6.21 3.96 -8.41
C HIS A 235 6.67 2.52 -8.56
N ALA A 236 7.79 2.31 -9.28
CA ALA A 236 8.27 0.95 -9.60
C ALA A 236 8.44 0.05 -8.36
N GLY A 237 9.02 0.59 -7.28
CA GLY A 237 9.20 -0.15 -6.03
C GLY A 237 7.87 -0.61 -5.41
N LEU A 238 6.88 0.28 -5.36
CA LEU A 238 5.55 -0.05 -4.81
C LEU A 238 4.74 -0.95 -5.74
N ALA A 239 4.87 -0.78 -7.07
CA ALA A 239 4.19 -1.59 -8.07
C ALA A 239 4.55 -3.08 -7.95
N GLU A 240 5.82 -3.39 -7.74
CA GLU A 240 6.31 -4.76 -7.55
C GLU A 240 5.75 -5.39 -6.29
N TRP A 241 5.87 -4.67 -5.19
CA TRP A 241 5.33 -5.08 -3.90
C TRP A 241 3.81 -5.30 -3.99
N PHE A 242 3.09 -4.39 -4.65
CA PHE A 242 1.64 -4.47 -4.82
C PHE A 242 1.24 -5.69 -5.68
N GLN A 243 1.95 -5.95 -6.77
CA GLN A 243 1.69 -7.12 -7.63
C GLN A 243 1.89 -8.45 -6.87
N GLN A 244 2.90 -8.53 -6.00
CA GLN A 244 3.10 -9.70 -5.15
C GLN A 244 1.92 -9.89 -4.18
N ASN A 245 1.45 -8.83 -3.54
CA ASN A 245 0.28 -8.88 -2.66
C ASN A 245 -1.00 -9.25 -3.41
N PHE A 246 -1.16 -8.76 -4.65
CA PHE A 246 -2.31 -9.07 -5.49
C PHE A 246 -2.43 -10.58 -5.79
N LYS A 247 -1.29 -11.27 -5.97
CA LYS A 247 -1.20 -12.73 -6.18
C LYS A 247 -1.60 -13.53 -4.95
N LEU A 248 -1.32 -13.02 -3.76
CA LEU A 248 -1.59 -13.70 -2.49
C LEU A 248 -3.08 -13.72 -2.12
N ALA A 249 -3.93 -12.96 -2.83
CA ALA A 249 -5.37 -12.88 -2.60
C ALA A 249 -6.07 -14.25 -2.56
N ARG A 250 -5.60 -15.22 -3.35
CA ARG A 250 -6.17 -16.57 -3.38
C ARG A 250 -5.96 -17.33 -2.07
N ARG A 251 -4.78 -17.18 -1.47
CA ARG A 251 -4.43 -17.87 -0.21
C ARG A 251 -5.33 -17.38 0.93
N TYR A 252 -5.68 -16.10 0.91
CA TYR A 252 -6.36 -15.42 2.01
C TYR A 252 -7.86 -15.19 1.76
N GLY A 253 -8.42 -15.76 0.70
CA GLY A 253 -9.85 -15.61 0.39
C GLY A 253 -10.26 -14.16 0.10
N VAL A 254 -9.34 -13.37 -0.47
CA VAL A 254 -9.51 -11.95 -0.75
C VAL A 254 -9.98 -11.75 -2.19
N MET A 255 -10.93 -10.84 -2.37
CA MET A 255 -11.32 -10.28 -3.65
C MET A 255 -10.72 -8.89 -3.77
N ASN A 256 -9.70 -8.71 -4.60
CA ASN A 256 -9.22 -7.37 -4.94
C ASN A 256 -10.13 -6.73 -5.98
N VAL A 257 -10.52 -5.47 -5.76
CA VAL A 257 -11.33 -4.65 -6.67
C VAL A 257 -10.55 -3.36 -6.95
N VAL A 258 -10.07 -3.22 -8.18
CA VAL A 258 -9.31 -2.06 -8.61
C VAL A 258 -10.11 -1.27 -9.64
N ALA A 259 -10.24 0.04 -9.43
CA ALA A 259 -10.95 0.94 -10.33
C ALA A 259 -9.99 1.90 -11.03
N LEU A 260 -10.16 2.06 -12.33
CA LEU A 260 -9.31 2.84 -13.23
C LEU A 260 -10.16 3.68 -14.17
N HIS A 261 -9.64 4.82 -14.67
CA HIS A 261 -10.41 5.66 -15.59
C HIS A 261 -10.28 5.16 -17.02
N LYS A 262 -9.08 4.78 -17.41
CA LYS A 262 -8.73 4.30 -18.75
C LYS A 262 -7.87 3.05 -18.65
N VAL A 263 -7.92 2.23 -19.70
CA VAL A 263 -6.97 1.12 -19.85
C VAL A 263 -5.55 1.66 -19.99
N SER A 264 -5.38 2.81 -20.67
CA SER A 264 -4.08 3.45 -20.82
C SER A 264 -3.50 4.04 -19.54
N ASP A 265 -4.28 4.24 -18.47
CA ASP A 265 -3.73 4.76 -17.19
C ASP A 265 -2.68 3.79 -16.62
N LEU A 266 -2.87 2.48 -16.85
CA LEU A 266 -1.89 1.46 -16.49
C LEU A 266 -0.71 1.39 -17.48
N GLN A 267 -0.95 1.70 -18.75
CA GLN A 267 0.11 1.76 -19.76
C GLN A 267 1.02 2.99 -19.56
N ALA A 268 0.48 4.07 -18.99
CA ALA A 268 1.21 5.29 -18.64
C ALA A 268 2.01 5.18 -17.33
N ALA A 269 1.97 4.03 -16.65
CA ALA A 269 2.72 3.80 -15.40
C ALA A 269 4.24 3.78 -15.59
N GLY A 270 4.73 3.69 -16.83
CA GLY A 270 6.13 3.87 -17.20
C GLY A 270 6.32 3.79 -18.71
N ASP A 271 7.53 4.03 -19.18
CA ASP A 271 7.86 3.93 -20.61
C ASP A 271 7.49 2.56 -21.19
N ALA A 272 7.16 2.49 -22.47
CA ALA A 272 6.82 1.23 -23.13
C ALA A 272 7.94 0.20 -22.95
N GLY A 273 7.61 -1.00 -22.45
CA GLY A 273 8.60 -2.04 -22.16
C GLY A 273 9.45 -1.77 -20.91
N SER A 274 9.13 -0.74 -20.13
CA SER A 274 9.69 -0.56 -18.79
C SER A 274 9.19 -1.63 -17.82
N ARG A 275 9.86 -1.73 -16.67
CA ARG A 275 9.48 -2.67 -15.61
C ARG A 275 8.09 -2.33 -15.04
N ALA A 276 7.78 -1.05 -14.85
CA ALA A 276 6.47 -0.58 -14.37
C ALA A 276 5.33 -0.92 -15.36
N SER A 277 5.55 -0.72 -16.67
CA SER A 277 4.59 -1.08 -17.72
C SER A 277 4.26 -2.59 -17.71
N ARG A 278 5.26 -3.47 -17.61
CA ARG A 278 5.04 -4.93 -17.50
C ARG A 278 4.26 -5.32 -16.24
N ILE A 279 4.49 -4.64 -15.12
CA ILE A 279 3.77 -4.92 -13.87
C ILE A 279 2.30 -4.55 -14.02
N ALA A 280 2.03 -3.39 -14.61
CA ALA A 280 0.69 -2.89 -14.86
C ALA A 280 -0.10 -3.82 -15.80
N GLU A 281 0.52 -4.31 -16.87
CA GLU A 281 -0.05 -5.34 -17.75
C GLU A 281 -0.34 -6.64 -16.99
N GLY A 282 0.59 -7.08 -16.13
CA GLY A 282 0.43 -8.26 -15.29
C GLY A 282 -0.78 -8.15 -14.34
N LEU A 283 -1.01 -6.98 -13.73
CA LEU A 283 -2.17 -6.73 -12.87
C LEU A 283 -3.49 -6.91 -13.65
N ILE A 284 -3.56 -6.42 -14.90
CA ILE A 284 -4.74 -6.64 -15.76
C ILE A 284 -4.95 -8.12 -16.02
N ALA A 285 -3.88 -8.85 -16.35
CA ALA A 285 -3.95 -10.27 -16.65
C ALA A 285 -4.38 -11.13 -15.44
N GLU A 286 -4.01 -10.71 -14.22
CA GLU A 286 -4.33 -11.37 -12.94
C GLU A 286 -5.80 -11.21 -12.50
N ALA A 287 -6.58 -10.32 -13.12
CA ALA A 287 -8.00 -10.18 -12.83
C ALA A 287 -8.86 -11.10 -13.70
N SER A 288 -9.50 -12.10 -13.08
CA SER A 288 -10.44 -12.99 -13.78
C SER A 288 -11.73 -12.27 -14.19
N THR A 289 -12.10 -11.18 -13.52
CA THR A 289 -13.29 -10.38 -13.86
C THR A 289 -12.89 -8.99 -14.33
N ARG A 290 -13.39 -8.57 -15.50
CA ARG A 290 -13.19 -7.22 -16.04
C ARG A 290 -14.55 -6.58 -16.30
N VAL A 291 -14.77 -5.40 -15.75
CA VAL A 291 -15.99 -4.60 -15.97
C VAL A 291 -15.59 -3.34 -16.72
N VAL A 292 -16.15 -3.14 -17.91
CA VAL A 292 -15.82 -2.00 -18.76
C VAL A 292 -17.07 -1.12 -18.92
N TYR A 293 -17.06 0.03 -18.26
CA TYR A 293 -17.98 1.13 -18.52
C TYR A 293 -17.53 1.95 -19.73
N GLN A 294 -18.34 2.93 -20.13
CA GLN A 294 -18.06 3.84 -21.24
C GLN A 294 -16.62 4.41 -21.16
N GLN A 295 -15.89 4.24 -22.26
CA GLN A 295 -14.54 4.75 -22.48
C GLN A 295 -14.57 5.96 -23.43
N ASP A 296 -13.49 6.76 -23.43
CA ASP A 296 -13.22 7.71 -24.52
C ASP A 296 -13.04 6.95 -25.85
N ASP A 297 -13.42 7.54 -26.99
CA ASP A 297 -13.33 6.90 -28.31
C ASP A 297 -11.92 6.36 -28.61
N GLY A 298 -10.88 7.11 -28.24
CA GLY A 298 -9.48 6.69 -28.40
C GLY A 298 -9.05 5.50 -27.53
N GLN A 299 -9.83 5.13 -26.51
CA GLN A 299 -9.56 4.02 -25.60
C GLN A 299 -10.31 2.73 -25.97
N VAL A 300 -11.36 2.83 -26.80
CA VAL A 300 -12.17 1.68 -27.24
C VAL A 300 -11.35 0.57 -27.92
N PRO A 301 -10.30 0.85 -28.73
CA PRO A 301 -9.47 -0.22 -29.27
C PRO A 301 -8.75 -1.04 -28.19
N ALA A 302 -8.32 -0.40 -27.10
CA ALA A 302 -7.58 -1.05 -26.02
C ALA A 302 -8.45 -1.99 -25.17
N THR A 303 -9.79 -1.84 -25.20
CA THR A 303 -10.71 -2.73 -24.48
C THR A 303 -11.02 -4.03 -25.22
N ARG A 304 -10.54 -4.20 -26.46
CA ARG A 304 -10.78 -5.39 -27.29
C ARG A 304 -9.68 -6.45 -27.16
N GLN A 305 -8.59 -6.12 -26.47
CA GLN A 305 -7.46 -7.00 -26.18
C GLN A 305 -7.65 -7.66 -24.81
#